data_AF-A0A9E3ST52-F1
#
_entry.id   AF-A0A9E3ST52-F1
#
_cell.length_a   1.000
_cell.length_b   1.000
_cell.length_c   1.000
_cell.angle_alpha   90.00
_cell.angle_beta   90.00
_cell.angle_gamma   90.00
#
_symmetry.space_group_name_H-M   'P 1'
#
loop_
_entity.id
_entity.type
_entity.pdbx_description
1 polymer ?
#
loop_
_entity_poly.entity_id
_entity_poly.type
_entity_poly.pdbx_seq_one_letter_code
_entity_poly.pdbx_strand_id
1 'polypeptide(L)' 'MAQVTYDEVLRLAEQLTPAEQQALIAHLQELAEHRALTDDEWDALFDSLKMNIMPAAEFSLRRADWYDDDGR' A
#
# COMPACT_ATOMS: atom_id res chain seq x y z
N MET A 1 25.52 -4.58 -14.80
CA MET A 1 24.33 -5.45 -14.58
C MET A 1 24.21 -5.66 -13.08
N ALA A 2 23.00 -5.61 -12.53
CA ALA A 2 22.81 -5.85 -11.09
C ALA A 2 23.31 -7.26 -10.74
N GLN A 3 24.02 -7.39 -9.61
CA GLN A 3 24.60 -8.65 -9.17
C GLN A 3 23.55 -9.61 -8.56
N VAL A 4 22.32 -9.13 -8.40
CA VAL A 4 21.16 -9.85 -7.88
C VAL A 4 20.01 -9.64 -8.87
N THR A 5 19.32 -10.73 -9.21
CA THR A 5 18.16 -10.74 -10.10
C THR A 5 16.86 -10.45 -9.34
N TYR A 6 15.83 -10.01 -10.06
CA TYR A 6 14.51 -9.78 -9.48
C TYR A 6 13.94 -11.05 -8.82
N ASP A 7 14.07 -12.20 -9.49
CA ASP A 7 13.57 -13.48 -9.00
C ASP A 7 14.26 -13.92 -7.70
N GLU A 8 15.56 -13.58 -7.55
CA GLU A 8 16.28 -13.84 -6.29
C GLU A 8 15.76 -12.97 -5.15
N VAL A 9 15.41 -11.70 -5.41
CA VAL A 9 14.80 -10.82 -4.42
C VAL A 9 13.42 -11.33 -4.01
N LEU A 10 12.60 -11.75 -4.98
CA LEU A 10 11.27 -12.30 -4.72
C LEU A 10 11.35 -13.53 -3.80
N ARG A 11 12.24 -14.47 -4.13
CA ARG A 11 12.47 -15.69 -3.36
C ARG A 11 12.96 -15.39 -1.93
N LEU A 12 13.76 -14.35 -1.74
CA LEU A 12 14.21 -13.93 -0.42
C LEU A 12 13.10 -13.28 0.39
N ALA A 13 12.25 -12.46 -0.24
CA ALA A 13 11.12 -11.82 0.42
C ALA A 13 10.08 -12.85 0.93
N GLU A 14 9.86 -13.93 0.18
CA GLU A 14 8.97 -15.03 0.59
C GLU A 14 9.48 -15.83 1.80
N GLN A 15 10.80 -15.79 2.07
CA GLN A 15 11.40 -16.49 3.21
C GLN A 15 11.38 -15.67 4.51
N LEU A 16 11.02 -14.39 4.44
CA LEU A 16 10.93 -13.51 5.59
C LEU A 16 9.73 -13.87 6.48
N THR A 17 9.87 -13.64 7.78
CA THR A 17 8.72 -13.68 8.68
C THR A 17 7.75 -12.54 8.36
N PRO A 18 6.47 -12.62 8.77
CA PRO A 18 5.51 -11.54 8.51
C PRO A 18 5.95 -10.17 9.04
N ALA A 19 6.62 -10.14 10.19
CA ALA A 19 7.15 -8.89 10.76
C ALA A 19 8.29 -8.29 9.92
N GLU A 20 9.17 -9.15 9.40
CA GLU A 20 10.27 -8.73 8.51
C GLU A 20 9.78 -8.32 7.14
N GLN A 21 8.72 -8.96 6.61
CA GLN A 21 8.05 -8.53 5.39
C GLN A 21 7.46 -7.12 5.56
N GLN A 22 6.79 -6.86 6.69
CA GLN A 22 6.26 -5.54 7.01
C GLN A 22 7.38 -4.48 7.05
N ALA A 23 8.52 -4.81 7.67
CA ALA A 23 9.68 -3.93 7.74
C ALA A 23 10.32 -3.68 6.35
N LEU A 24 10.40 -4.72 5.51
CA LEU A 24 10.88 -4.60 4.13
C LEU A 24 9.99 -3.67 3.30
N ILE A 25 8.66 -3.81 3.42
CA ILE A 25 7.70 -2.93 2.73
C ILE A 25 7.91 -1.48 3.14
N ALA A 26 8.00 -1.20 4.45
CA ALA A 26 8.24 0.15 4.95
C ALA A 26 9.55 0.74 4.41
N HIS A 27 10.62 -0.05 4.40
CA HIS A 27 11.91 0.41 3.87
C HIS A 27 11.87 0.69 2.37
N LEU A 28 11.17 -0.13 1.58
CA LEU A 28 11.00 0.10 0.14
C LEU A 28 10.15 1.34 -0.15
N GLN A 29 9.15 1.62 0.70
CA GLN A 29 8.34 2.84 0.60
C GLN A 29 9.18 4.09 0.89
N GLU A 30 10.01 4.09 1.94
CA GLU A 30 10.93 5.19 2.23
C GLU A 30 11.92 5.42 1.07
N LEU A 31 12.45 4.35 0.49
CA LEU A 31 13.28 4.40 -0.71
C LEU A 31 12.54 5.00 -1.92
N ALA A 32 11.27 4.67 -2.08
CA ALA A 32 10.41 5.21 -3.14
C ALA A 32 10.11 6.70 -2.92
N GLU A 33 9.89 7.15 -1.68
CA GLU A 33 9.64 8.55 -1.32
C GLU A 33 10.87 9.44 -1.59
N HIS A 34 12.08 8.92 -1.39
CA HIS A 34 13.32 9.64 -1.69
C HIS A 34 13.66 9.70 -3.18
N ARG A 35 13.01 8.89 -4.01
CA ARG A 35 13.15 8.93 -5.46
C ARG A 35 12.12 9.89 -6.05
N ALA A 36 12.55 10.76 -6.97
CA ALA A 36 11.61 11.48 -7.81
C ALA A 36 10.90 10.46 -8.72
N LEU A 37 9.63 10.16 -8.40
CA LEU A 37 8.75 9.37 -9.24
C LEU A 37 8.46 10.14 -10.52
N THR A 38 8.43 9.43 -11.65
CA THR A 38 7.85 9.97 -12.88
C THR A 38 6.33 10.08 -12.76
N ASP A 39 5.69 10.89 -13.60
CA ASP A 39 4.22 11.07 -13.57
C ASP A 39 3.48 9.71 -13.69
N ASP A 40 3.94 8.82 -14.59
CA ASP A 40 3.38 7.48 -14.78
C ASP A 40 3.53 6.58 -13.55
N GLU A 41 4.66 6.67 -12.84
CA GLU A 41 4.90 5.90 -11.61
C GLU A 41 4.06 6.42 -10.45
N TRP A 42 3.80 7.74 -10.42
CA TRP A 42 2.91 8.37 -9.46
C TRP A 42 1.47 7.91 -9.61
N ASP A 43 0.97 7.86 -10.84
CA ASP A 43 -0.38 7.39 -11.14
C ASP A 43 -0.57 5.93 -10.72
N ALA A 44 0.40 5.06 -11.02
CA ALA A 44 0.37 3.66 -10.62
C ALA A 44 0.38 3.47 -9.09
N LEU A 45 1.20 4.26 -8.38
CA LEU A 45 1.25 4.24 -6.91
C LEU A 45 -0.09 4.69 -6.33
N PHE A 46 -0.63 5.81 -6.82
CA PHE A 46 -1.91 6.35 -6.36
C PHE A 46 -3.07 5.37 -6.60
N ASP A 47 -3.09 4.71 -7.77
CA ASP A 47 -4.09 3.68 -8.07
C ASP A 47 -4.03 2.49 -7.11
N SER A 48 -2.82 2.05 -6.73
CA SER A 48 -2.66 0.93 -5.78
C SER A 48 -3.17 1.23 -4.36
N LEU A 49 -3.23 2.52 -3.97
CA LEU A 49 -3.74 2.95 -2.67
C LEU A 49 -5.26 3.06 -2.62
N LYS A 50 -5.95 3.02 -3.77
CA LYS A 50 -7.41 3.13 -3.82
C LYS A 50 -8.06 1.88 -3.25
N MET A 51 -8.78 2.06 -2.15
CA MET A 51 -9.68 1.01 -1.66
C MET A 51 -10.98 1.03 -2.46
N ASN A 52 -11.29 -0.07 -3.13
CA ASN A 52 -12.55 -0.24 -3.83
C ASN A 52 -13.66 -0.64 -2.84
N ILE A 53 -14.14 0.35 -2.09
CA ILE A 53 -15.24 0.17 -1.14
C ILE A 53 -16.55 0.36 -1.90
N MET A 54 -17.41 -0.65 -1.86
CA MET A 54 -18.77 -0.52 -2.38
C MET A 54 -19.52 0.55 -1.56
N PRO A 55 -20.16 1.54 -2.19
CA PRO A 55 -21.02 2.46 -1.47
C PRO A 55 -22.07 1.68 -0.68
N ALA A 56 -22.41 2.18 0.51
CA ALA A 56 -23.52 1.64 1.28
C ALA A 56 -24.79 1.62 0.41
N ALA A 57 -25.56 0.54 0.50
CA ALA A 57 -26.75 0.34 -0.33
C ALA A 57 -27.81 1.43 -0.13
N GLU A 58 -27.79 2.08 1.04
CA GLU A 58 -28.67 3.19 1.38
C GLU A 58 -27.85 4.41 1.79
N PHE A 59 -28.18 5.56 1.19
CA PHE A 59 -27.62 6.84 1.59
C PHE A 59 -28.16 7.23 2.98
N SER A 60 -27.27 7.50 3.93
CA SER A 60 -27.65 8.06 5.23
C SER A 60 -27.24 9.53 5.37
N LEU A 61 -28.11 10.34 5.97
CA LEU A 61 -27.78 11.72 6.38
C LEU A 61 -27.04 11.79 7.72
N ARG A 62 -26.96 10.68 8.47
CA ARG A 62 -26.37 10.66 9.81
C ARG A 62 -24.88 10.34 9.69
N ARG A 63 -24.02 11.25 10.15
CA ARG A 63 -22.55 11.10 10.10
C ARG A 63 -22.04 9.80 10.75
N ALA A 64 -22.71 9.34 11.81
CA ALA A 64 -22.35 8.11 12.53
C ALA A 64 -22.52 6.83 11.69
N ASP A 65 -23.25 6.88 10.57
CA ASP A 65 -23.43 5.72 9.69
C ASP A 65 -22.32 5.61 8.62
N TRP A 66 -21.41 6.58 8.54
CA TRP A 66 -20.36 6.68 7.52
C TRP A 66 -18.97 6.36 8.05
N TYR A 67 -18.77 6.62 9.33
CA TYR A 67 -17.57 6.34 10.06
C TYR A 67 -18.05 5.46 11.20
N ASP A 68 -17.42 4.30 11.47
CA ASP A 68 -17.63 3.48 12.68
C ASP A 68 -17.20 4.28 13.93
N ASP A 69 -17.78 5.47 14.10
CA ASP A 69 -17.59 6.44 15.15
C ASP A 69 -18.58 6.07 16.24
N ASP A 70 -18.19 5.10 17.07
CA ASP A 70 -18.90 4.69 18.29
C ASP A 70 -18.91 5.79 19.38
N GLY A 71 -18.62 7.05 19.02
CA GLY A 71 -18.75 8.22 19.89
C GLY A 71 -17.73 8.27 21.02
N ARG A 72 -16.45 7.96 20.73
CA ARG A 72 -15.35 8.07 21.70
C ARG A 72 -14.37 9.18 21.38
#